data_AF-A0A917HAZ2-F1
#
_entry.id   AF-A0A917HAZ2-F1
#
_cell.length_a   1.000
_cell.length_b   1.000
_cell.length_c   1.000
_cell.angle_alpha   90.00
_cell.angle_beta   90.00
_cell.angle_gamma   90.00
#
_symmetry.space_group_name_H-M   'P 1'
#
loop_
_entity.id
_entity.type
_entity.pdbx_description
1 polymer ?
#
loop_
_entity_poly.entity_id
_entity_poly.type
_entity_poly.pdbx_seq_one_letter_code
_entity_poly.pdbx_strand_id
1 'polypeptide(L)' 'MGETNTYQMHQRAAEFHLQAAHAHNAAAMSHNKEDHLSAHELSRQAHEHSAKAFEASQKLLAEFKTEK' A
#
# COMPACT_ATOMS: atom_id res chain seq x y z
N MET A 1 21.88 3.81 15.30
CA MET A 1 21.34 2.81 14.34
C MET A 1 19.89 3.17 13.94
N GLY A 2 19.57 4.44 13.66
CA GLY A 2 18.19 4.89 13.35
C GLY A 2 17.89 5.06 11.85
N GLU A 3 18.92 5.32 11.03
CA GLU A 3 18.77 5.61 9.59
C GLU A 3 18.39 4.38 8.75
N THR A 4 18.76 3.17 9.18
CA THR A 4 18.45 1.94 8.45
C THR A 4 16.99 1.50 8.62
N ASN A 5 16.38 1.79 9.78
CA ASN A 5 14.99 1.39 10.07
C ASN A 5 14.00 2.30 9.32
N THR A 6 14.19 3.61 9.41
CA THR A 6 13.37 4.61 8.72
C THR A 6 13.41 4.44 7.20
N TYR A 7 14.58 4.22 6.61
CA TYR A 7 14.71 3.92 5.17
C TYR A 7 13.93 2.64 4.77
N GLN A 8 14.04 1.58 5.57
CA GLN A 8 13.37 0.30 5.31
C GLN A 8 11.83 0.42 5.44
N MET A 9 11.34 1.24 6.38
CA MET A 9 9.91 1.53 6.51
C MET A 9 9.37 2.36 5.33
N HIS A 10 10.10 3.36 4.86
CA HIS A 10 9.72 4.13 3.66
C HIS A 10 9.64 3.25 2.43
N GLN A 11 10.63 2.37 2.23
CA GLN A 11 10.64 1.44 1.11
C GLN A 11 9.42 0.50 1.18
N ARG A 12 9.11 -0.02 2.37
CA ARG A 12 7.94 -0.89 2.58
C ARG A 12 6.61 -0.18 2.32
N ALA A 13 6.47 1.08 2.73
CA ALA A 13 5.27 1.87 2.41
C ALA A 13 5.13 2.09 0.90
N ALA A 14 6.22 2.39 0.20
CA ALA A 14 6.23 2.53 -1.25
C ALA A 14 5.87 1.22 -1.97
N GLU A 15 6.40 0.09 -1.51
CA GLU A 15 6.04 -1.25 -2.03
C GLU A 15 4.54 -1.52 -1.91
N PHE A 16 3.93 -1.24 -0.75
CA PHE A 16 2.49 -1.40 -0.58
C PHE A 16 1.68 -0.45 -1.47
N HIS A 17 2.13 0.79 -1.69
CA HIS A 17 1.49 1.71 -2.63
C HIS A 17 1.56 1.19 -4.08
N LEU A 18 2.69 0.63 -4.50
CA LEU A 18 2.84 0.02 -5.82
C LEU A 18 1.92 -1.20 -5.98
N GLN A 19 1.81 -2.05 -4.97
CA GLN A 19 0.87 -3.18 -4.96
C GLN A 19 -0.59 -2.71 -5.08
N ALA A 20 -0.97 -1.67 -4.33
CA ALA A 20 -2.30 -1.08 -4.41
C ALA A 20 -2.61 -0.53 -5.81
N ALA A 21 -1.68 0.22 -6.40
CA ALA A 21 -1.83 0.78 -7.75
C ALA A 21 -1.95 -0.32 -8.80
N HIS A 22 -1.15 -1.39 -8.69
CA HIS A 22 -1.24 -2.55 -9.58
C HIS A 22 -2.60 -3.23 -9.47
N ALA A 23 -3.07 -3.50 -8.26
CA ALA A 23 -4.37 -4.13 -8.01
C ALA A 23 -5.54 -3.25 -8.51
N HIS A 24 -5.46 -1.93 -8.36
CA HIS A 24 -6.44 -1.01 -8.95
C HIS A 24 -6.47 -1.09 -10.49
N ASN A 25 -5.30 -1.12 -11.13
CA ASN A 25 -5.21 -1.28 -12.59
C ASN A 25 -5.78 -2.63 -13.05
N ALA A 26 -5.45 -3.70 -12.34
CA ALA A 26 -5.99 -5.04 -12.62
C ALA A 26 -7.52 -5.06 -12.44
N ALA A 27 -8.05 -4.43 -11.40
CA ALA A 27 -9.48 -4.31 -11.17
C ALA A 27 -10.17 -3.57 -12.33
N ALA A 28 -9.60 -2.46 -12.81
CA ALA A 28 -10.13 -1.72 -13.95
C ALA A 28 -10.12 -2.56 -15.23
N MET A 29 -9.05 -3.34 -15.47
CA MET A 29 -8.98 -4.27 -16.61
C MET A 29 -10.03 -5.37 -16.53
N SER A 30 -10.24 -6.00 -15.36
CA SER A 30 -11.27 -7.02 -15.19
C SER A 30 -12.68 -6.44 -15.33
N HIS A 31 -12.92 -5.25 -14.80
CA HIS A 31 -14.19 -4.55 -14.98
C HIS A 31 -14.48 -4.27 -16.46
N ASN A 32 -13.46 -3.84 -17.23
CA ASN A 32 -13.58 -3.62 -18.67
C ASN A 32 -13.83 -4.91 -19.47
N LYS A 33 -13.52 -6.07 -18.90
CA LYS A 33 -13.81 -7.40 -19.47
C LYS A 33 -15.14 -7.99 -18.96
N GLU A 34 -15.95 -7.20 -18.27
CA GLU A 34 -17.21 -7.62 -17.63
C GLU A 34 -17.03 -8.69 -16.52
N ASP A 35 -15.79 -8.94 -16.08
CA ASP A 35 -15.48 -9.81 -14.94
C ASP A 35 -15.52 -9.00 -13.64
N HIS A 36 -16.75 -8.66 -13.24
CA HIS A 36 -16.99 -7.81 -12.07
C HIS A 36 -16.63 -8.47 -10.74
N LEU A 37 -16.68 -9.80 -10.65
CA LEU A 37 -16.29 -10.53 -9.43
C LEU A 37 -14.78 -10.40 -9.18
N SER A 38 -13.96 -10.64 -10.22
CA SER A 38 -12.52 -10.41 -10.13
C SER A 38 -12.19 -8.94 -9.90
N ALA A 39 -12.90 -8.02 -10.56
CA ALA A 39 -12.70 -6.59 -10.35
C ALA A 39 -12.96 -6.17 -8.89
N HIS A 40 -14.02 -6.70 -8.27
CA HIS A 40 -14.34 -6.41 -6.88
C HIS A 40 -13.27 -6.96 -5.92
N GLU A 41 -12.84 -8.21 -6.12
CA GLU A 41 -11.77 -8.82 -5.31
C GLU A 41 -10.46 -8.02 -5.41
N LEU A 42 -10.04 -7.68 -6.63
CA LEU A 42 -8.83 -6.88 -6.87
C LEU A 42 -8.94 -5.48 -6.26
N SER A 43 -10.12 -4.85 -6.31
CA SER A 43 -10.35 -3.57 -5.64
C SER A 43 -10.26 -3.70 -4.11
N ARG A 44 -10.70 -4.82 -3.54
CA ARG A 44 -10.57 -5.08 -2.09
C ARG A 44 -9.10 -5.23 -1.70
N GLN A 45 -8.33 -6.00 -2.47
CA GLN A 45 -6.89 -6.15 -2.27
C GLN A 45 -6.15 -4.81 -2.39
N ALA A 46 -6.50 -3.99 -3.38
CA ALA A 46 -5.92 -2.65 -3.54
C ALA A 46 -6.15 -1.76 -2.30
N HIS A 47 -7.35 -1.83 -1.72
CA HIS A 47 -7.67 -1.13 -0.49
C HIS A 47 -6.85 -1.64 0.70
N GLU A 48 -6.73 -2.96 0.86
CA GLU A 48 -5.91 -3.57 1.92
C GLU A 48 -4.43 -3.16 1.82
N HIS A 49 -3.85 -3.15 0.61
CA HIS A 49 -2.49 -2.69 0.40
C HIS A 49 -2.34 -1.20 0.76
N SER A 50 -3.31 -0.36 0.38
CA SER A 50 -3.33 1.06 0.75
C SER A 50 -3.41 1.27 2.27
N ALA A 51 -4.22 0.48 2.96
CA ALA A 51 -4.33 0.53 4.42
C ALA A 51 -3.00 0.16 5.10
N LYS A 52 -2.31 -0.88 4.62
CA LYS A 52 -0.98 -1.28 5.11
C LYS A 52 0.08 -0.20 4.85
N ALA A 53 0.06 0.44 3.68
CA ALA A 53 0.95 1.56 3.36
C ALA A 53 0.73 2.75 4.31
N PHE A 54 -0.54 3.05 4.62
CA PHE A 54 -0.91 4.10 5.56
C PHE A 54 -0.45 3.77 6.98
N GLU A 55 -0.65 2.55 7.46
CA GLU A 55 -0.18 2.10 8.78
C GLU A 55 1.36 2.21 8.90
N ALA A 56 2.09 1.75 7.87
CA ALA A 56 3.55 1.85 7.84
C ALA A 56 4.01 3.33 7.91
N SER A 57 3.35 4.21 7.16
CA SER A 57 3.65 5.65 7.18
C SER A 57 3.35 6.29 8.53
N GLN A 58 2.27 5.87 9.21
CA GLN A 58 1.96 6.35 10.56
C GLN A 58 3.00 5.91 11.59
N LYS A 59 3.48 4.67 11.53
CA LYS A 59 4.57 4.17 12.41
C LYS A 59 5.84 4.97 12.22
N LEU A 60 6.20 5.26 10.97
CA LEU A 60 7.36 6.08 10.62
C LEU A 60 7.24 7.50 11.18
N LEU A 61 6.06 8.11 11.07
CA LEU A 61 5.79 9.42 11.66
C LEU A 61 5.88 9.41 13.19
N ALA A 62 5.42 8.33 13.84
CA ALA A 62 5.53 8.17 15.29
C ALA A 62 6.99 8.04 15.73
N GLU A 63 7.79 7.21 15.05
CA GLU A 63 9.23 7.07 15.32
C GLU A 63 9.98 8.40 15.16
N PHE A 64 9.71 9.12 14.07
CA PHE A 64 10.30 10.44 13.84
C PHE A 64 9.96 11.46 14.94
N LYS A 65 8.75 11.38 15.51
CA LYS A 65 8.35 12.24 16.64
C LYS A 65 9.03 11.85 17.95
N THR A 66 9.36 10.58 18.15
CA THR A 66 10.03 10.08 19.36
C THR A 66 11.55 10.27 19.37
N GLU A 67 12.18 10.42 18.19
CA GLU A 67 13.61 10.74 18.07
C GLU A 67 13.92 12.24 18.22
N LYS A 68 12.91 13.09 18.44
CA LYS A 68 13.01 14.56 18.50
C LYS A 68 12.86 15.09 19.92
#